data_AF-A0A5B1QZI9-F1
#
_entry.id   AF-A0A5B1QZI9-F1
#
_cell.length_a   1.000
_cell.length_b   1.000
_cell.length_c   1.000
_cell.angle_alpha   90.00
_cell.angle_beta   90.00
_cell.angle_gamma   90.00
#
_symmetry.space_group_name_H-M   'P 1'
#
loop_
_entity.id
_entity.type
_entity.pdbx_description
1 polymer ?
#
loop_
_entity_poly.entity_id
_entity_poly.type
_entity_poly.pdbx_seq_one_letter_code
_entity_poly.pdbx_strand_id
1 'polypeptide(L)'
;MPAVASSSRQRPSHPRWNVIVGGPATHVYSFVINNKCIDHWAGIIYEELHGTKLPPQTTKGGRTAYMASCSMVSTTLPTRIYREFPSIPRLWQRMILLPNCDGYLLVLKDNRTPATTTTKLDPKDVQGIREKLNLGKQRPRWRPIPL
;
A
#
# COMPACT_ATOMS: atom_id res chain seq x y z
N MET A 1 -58.24 35.94 10.85
CA MET A 1 -57.26 34.93 11.30
C MET A 1 -56.21 34.75 10.20
N PRO A 2 -54.91 34.81 10.52
CA PRO A 2 -53.86 35.09 9.55
C PRO A 2 -53.35 33.85 8.81
N ALA A 3 -52.86 34.09 7.59
CA ALA A 3 -52.23 33.15 6.68
C ALA A 3 -50.91 32.58 7.24
N VAL A 4 -50.68 31.28 7.06
CA VAL A 4 -49.43 30.60 7.42
C VAL A 4 -48.48 30.63 6.22
N ALA A 5 -47.30 31.18 6.47
CA ALA A 5 -46.25 31.45 5.51
C ALA A 5 -45.56 30.19 4.98
N SER A 6 -45.23 30.25 3.68
CA SER A 6 -44.22 29.43 3.01
C SER A 6 -42.88 29.46 3.77
N SER A 7 -42.31 28.29 4.04
CA SER A 7 -40.89 28.13 4.33
C SER A 7 -40.33 27.01 3.46
N SER A 8 -39.96 27.39 2.23
CA SER A 8 -39.14 26.55 1.37
C SER A 8 -37.72 26.57 1.93
N ARG A 9 -37.35 25.51 2.65
CA ARG A 9 -35.97 25.30 3.10
C ARG A 9 -35.12 24.97 1.87
N GLN A 10 -34.45 25.98 1.32
CA GLN A 10 -33.33 25.76 0.41
C GLN A 10 -32.23 25.01 1.17
N ARG A 11 -32.03 23.73 0.84
CA ARG A 11 -30.89 22.96 1.33
C ARG A 11 -29.61 23.55 0.73
N PRO A 12 -28.52 23.66 1.51
CA PRO A 12 -27.22 24.02 0.97
C PRO A 12 -26.82 23.02 -0.10
N SER A 13 -26.55 23.52 -1.30
CA SER A 13 -25.87 22.77 -2.37
C SER A 13 -24.46 22.45 -1.87
N HIS A 14 -24.24 21.22 -1.42
CA HIS A 14 -22.89 20.73 -1.20
C HIS A 14 -22.16 20.70 -2.55
N PRO A 15 -20.95 21.27 -2.68
CA PRO A 15 -20.16 21.16 -3.88
C PRO A 15 -19.94 19.66 -4.15
N ARG A 16 -20.56 19.15 -5.22
CA ARG A 16 -20.25 17.85 -5.78
C ARG A 16 -18.79 17.92 -6.22
N TRP A 17 -17.89 17.39 -5.41
CA TRP A 17 -16.55 17.05 -5.86
C TRP A 17 -16.71 15.98 -6.94
N ASN A 18 -16.78 16.41 -8.19
CA ASN A 18 -16.65 15.52 -9.33
C ASN A 18 -15.20 15.03 -9.31
N VAL A 19 -14.95 13.94 -8.57
CA VAL A 19 -13.73 13.17 -8.73
C VAL A 19 -13.81 12.59 -10.14
N ILE A 20 -13.19 13.25 -11.10
CA ILE A 20 -12.94 12.70 -12.42
C ILE A 20 -11.98 11.53 -12.17
N VAL A 21 -12.52 10.32 -12.06
CA VAL A 21 -11.74 9.10 -11.96
C VAL A 21 -11.16 8.85 -13.35
N GLY A 22 -9.92 9.25 -13.58
CA GLY A 22 -9.18 9.01 -14.81
C GLY A 22 -8.81 7.53 -14.95
N GLY A 23 -9.80 6.67 -15.20
CA GLY A 23 -9.59 5.23 -15.43
C GLY A 23 -8.90 4.48 -14.28
N PRO A 24 -8.52 3.21 -14.48
CA PRO A 24 -7.63 2.49 -13.58
C PRO A 24 -6.20 3.04 -13.68
N ALA A 25 -5.44 2.96 -12.58
CA ALA A 25 -4.00 3.25 -12.65
C ALA A 25 -3.33 2.29 -13.65
N THR A 26 -2.41 2.80 -14.45
CA THR A 26 -1.60 1.99 -15.38
C THR A 26 -0.14 1.93 -14.94
N HIS A 27 0.30 2.88 -14.13
CA HIS A 27 1.65 2.97 -13.63
C HIS A 27 1.68 3.31 -12.14
N VAL A 28 2.68 2.78 -11.46
CA VAL A 28 2.94 3.01 -10.04
C VAL A 28 4.38 3.44 -9.82
N TYR A 29 4.57 4.45 -8.98
CA TYR A 29 5.88 4.79 -8.46
C TYR A 29 6.15 3.90 -7.24
N SER A 30 7.12 2.99 -7.36
CA SER A 30 7.22 1.87 -6.41
C SER A 30 8.66 1.41 -6.17
N PHE A 31 8.84 0.77 -5.01
CA PHE A 31 9.98 -0.11 -4.73
C PHE A 31 9.67 -1.54 -5.15
N VAL A 32 10.70 -2.31 -5.49
CA VAL A 32 10.57 -3.75 -5.75
C VAL A 32 10.96 -4.49 -4.49
N ILE A 33 9.99 -5.18 -3.90
CA ILE A 33 10.13 -6.04 -2.72
C ILE A 33 10.34 -7.46 -3.21
N ASN A 34 11.57 -7.95 -3.17
CA ASN A 34 11.90 -9.30 -3.61
C ASN A 34 11.52 -10.36 -2.57
N ASN A 35 11.57 -11.62 -2.96
CA ASN A 35 11.24 -12.74 -2.09
C ASN A 35 12.09 -12.80 -0.81
N LYS A 36 13.37 -12.39 -0.84
CA LYS A 36 14.19 -12.30 0.38
C LYS A 36 13.65 -11.30 1.40
N CYS A 37 13.14 -10.15 0.93
CA CYS A 37 12.50 -9.16 1.79
C CYS A 37 11.18 -9.73 2.35
N ILE A 38 10.40 -10.43 1.51
CA ILE A 38 9.18 -11.12 1.95
C ILE A 38 9.50 -12.16 3.03
N ASP A 39 10.53 -12.99 2.83
CA ASP A 39 10.96 -14.01 3.80
C ASP A 39 11.34 -13.42 5.16
N HIS A 40 12.11 -12.33 5.12
CA HIS A 40 12.52 -11.62 6.32
C HIS A 40 11.30 -11.10 7.10
N TRP A 41 10.39 -10.42 6.42
CA TRP A 41 9.18 -9.88 7.04
C TRP A 41 8.20 -10.97 7.47
N ALA A 42 8.11 -12.08 6.75
CA ALA A 42 7.27 -13.22 7.10
C ALA A 42 7.67 -13.81 8.46
N GLY A 43 8.98 -13.90 8.73
CA GLY A 43 9.49 -14.30 10.04
C GLY A 43 9.08 -13.34 11.16
N ILE A 44 9.28 -12.03 10.94
CA ILE A 44 8.90 -10.98 11.91
C ILE A 44 7.40 -11.02 12.22
N ILE A 45 6.57 -11.03 11.18
CA ILE A 45 5.11 -11.03 11.33
C ILE A 45 4.63 -12.29 12.04
N TYR A 46 5.21 -13.45 11.73
CA TYR A 46 4.85 -14.69 12.43
C TYR A 46 5.18 -14.60 13.92
N GLU A 47 6.38 -14.14 14.26
CA GLU A 47 6.83 -14.04 15.64
C GLU A 47 5.98 -13.06 16.45
N GLU A 48 5.58 -11.94 15.85
CA GLU A 48 4.69 -10.99 16.50
C GLU A 48 3.26 -11.52 16.70
N LEU A 49 2.74 -12.32 15.77
CA LEU A 49 1.38 -12.88 15.86
C LEU A 49 1.30 -14.08 16.81
N HIS A 50 2.35 -14.88 16.88
CA HIS A 50 2.36 -16.16 17.59
C HIS A 50 3.25 -16.17 18.84
N GLY A 51 4.01 -15.10 19.09
CA GLY A 51 4.96 -15.02 20.20
C GLY A 51 6.11 -16.04 20.12
N THR A 52 6.29 -16.68 18.97
CA THR A 52 7.25 -17.77 18.75
C THR A 52 7.85 -17.69 17.35
N LYS A 53 9.08 -18.18 17.20
CA LYS A 53 9.77 -18.16 15.90
C LYS A 53 9.05 -19.02 14.87
N LEU A 54 9.13 -18.58 13.61
CA LEU A 54 8.59 -19.34 12.49
C LEU A 54 9.20 -20.75 12.44
N PRO A 55 8.38 -21.81 12.47
CA PRO A 55 8.88 -23.18 12.44
C PRO A 55 9.62 -23.50 11.14
N PRO A 56 10.55 -24.48 11.16
CA PRO A 56 11.27 -24.91 9.97
C PRO A 56 10.34 -25.40 8.86
N GLN A 57 10.61 -24.97 7.62
CA GLN A 57 9.82 -25.34 6.43
C GLN A 57 9.93 -26.83 6.06
N THR A 58 10.83 -27.60 6.70
CA THR A 58 11.01 -29.04 6.49
C THR A 58 9.79 -29.86 6.92
N THR A 59 8.93 -29.30 7.78
CA THR A 59 7.68 -29.94 8.20
C THR A 59 6.50 -29.41 7.39
N LYS A 60 5.45 -30.23 7.19
CA LYS A 60 4.21 -29.77 6.53
C LYS A 60 3.61 -28.57 7.27
N GLY A 61 3.57 -28.61 8.59
CA GLY A 61 3.09 -27.51 9.42
C GLY A 61 3.91 -26.24 9.25
N GLY A 62 5.24 -26.36 9.23
CA GLY A 62 6.13 -25.23 9.03
C GLY A 62 6.05 -24.61 7.64
N ARG A 63 5.87 -25.44 6.60
CA ARG A 63 5.63 -24.94 5.24
C ARG A 63 4.31 -24.17 5.13
N THR A 64 3.24 -24.69 5.73
CA THR A 64 1.94 -24.01 5.77
C THR A 64 2.03 -22.68 6.52
N ALA A 65 2.69 -22.67 7.69
CA ALA A 65 2.91 -21.46 8.48
C ALA A 65 3.70 -20.41 7.69
N TYR A 66 4.79 -20.82 7.03
CA TYR A 66 5.60 -19.93 6.21
C TYR A 66 4.81 -19.31 5.04
N MET A 67 4.03 -20.12 4.31
CA MET A 67 3.19 -19.62 3.21
C MET A 67 2.13 -18.64 3.71
N ALA A 68 1.49 -18.94 4.84
CA ALA A 68 0.52 -18.04 5.47
C ALA A 68 1.19 -16.71 5.87
N SER A 69 2.38 -16.76 6.48
CA SER A 69 3.14 -15.57 6.84
C SER A 69 3.55 -14.73 5.64
N CYS A 70 4.03 -15.35 4.55
CA CYS A 70 4.35 -14.64 3.30
C CYS A 70 3.10 -13.93 2.75
N SER A 71 1.95 -14.61 2.75
CA SER A 71 0.67 -14.00 2.37
C SER A 71 0.34 -12.79 3.26
N MET A 72 0.58 -12.88 4.57
CA MET A 72 0.36 -11.78 5.50
C MET A 72 1.27 -10.57 5.27
N VAL A 73 2.49 -10.75 4.74
CA VAL A 73 3.39 -9.63 4.40
C VAL A 73 2.69 -8.65 3.46
N SER A 74 1.97 -9.16 2.44
CA SER A 74 1.32 -8.34 1.42
C SER A 74 0.27 -7.35 1.98
N THR A 75 -0.32 -7.65 3.15
CA THR A 75 -1.36 -6.83 3.78
C THR A 75 -0.82 -6.00 4.95
N THR A 76 0.07 -6.60 5.74
CA THR A 76 0.62 -5.98 6.96
C THR A 76 1.75 -5.01 6.66
N LEU A 77 2.68 -5.35 5.76
CA LEU A 77 3.85 -4.53 5.46
C LEU A 77 3.45 -3.13 4.96
N PRO A 78 2.54 -2.97 3.98
CA PRO A 78 2.18 -1.64 3.54
C PRO A 78 1.49 -0.84 4.65
N THR A 79 0.64 -1.52 5.43
CA THR A 79 -0.06 -0.88 6.56
C THR A 79 0.93 -0.30 7.58
N ARG A 80 2.05 -0.99 7.85
CA ARG A 80 3.13 -0.45 8.69
C ARG A 80 3.82 0.75 8.05
N ILE A 81 4.22 0.59 6.79
CA ILE A 81 4.90 1.66 6.04
C ILE A 81 4.06 2.95 6.02
N TYR A 82 2.78 2.90 5.67
CA TYR A 82 1.95 4.12 5.62
C TYR A 82 1.55 4.69 6.99
N ARG A 83 1.76 3.93 8.07
CA ARG A 83 1.58 4.46 9.44
C ARG A 83 2.82 5.21 9.89
N GLU A 84 3.99 4.71 9.54
CA GLU A 84 5.28 5.27 9.94
C GLU A 84 5.74 6.43 9.05
N PHE A 85 5.36 6.41 7.77
CA PHE A 85 5.73 7.41 6.76
C PHE A 85 4.48 8.11 6.22
N PRO A 86 3.90 9.07 6.96
CA PRO A 86 2.59 9.64 6.66
C PRO A 86 2.57 10.54 5.43
N SER A 87 3.72 10.97 4.88
CA SER A 87 3.73 11.74 3.63
C SER A 87 3.37 10.88 2.41
N ILE A 88 3.44 9.55 2.53
CA ILE A 88 3.07 8.66 1.45
C ILE A 88 1.54 8.52 1.38
N PRO A 89 0.92 8.85 0.23
CA PRO A 89 -0.54 8.77 0.09
C PRO A 89 -1.01 7.33 0.30
N ARG A 90 -2.07 7.18 1.09
CA ARG A 90 -2.71 5.88 1.33
C ARG A 90 -3.53 5.50 0.11
N LEU A 91 -2.95 4.70 -0.75
CA LEU A 91 -3.61 4.21 -1.95
C LEU A 91 -4.43 2.93 -1.68
N TRP A 92 -5.39 2.69 -2.57
CA TRP A 92 -6.17 1.45 -2.57
C TRP A 92 -5.29 0.24 -2.84
N GLN A 93 -4.42 0.35 -3.86
CA GLN A 93 -3.46 -0.69 -4.21
C GLN A 93 -2.10 -0.38 -3.57
N ARG A 94 -1.76 -1.19 -2.57
CA ARG A 94 -0.63 -0.94 -1.67
C ARG A 94 0.60 -1.78 -2.00
N MET A 95 0.35 -3.03 -2.38
CA MET A 95 1.32 -3.95 -2.96
C MET A 95 0.71 -4.61 -4.19
N ILE A 96 1.51 -4.79 -5.24
CA ILE A 96 1.10 -5.45 -6.49
C ILE A 96 2.06 -6.62 -6.73
N LEU A 97 1.52 -7.83 -6.88
CA LEU A 97 2.32 -9.02 -7.18
C LEU A 97 2.92 -8.90 -8.60
N LEU A 98 4.20 -9.22 -8.74
CA LEU A 98 4.84 -9.30 -10.06
C LEU A 98 4.46 -10.60 -10.78
N PRO A 99 4.32 -10.61 -12.13
CA PRO A 99 3.84 -11.77 -12.89
C PRO A 99 4.62 -13.07 -12.66
N ASN A 100 5.93 -12.95 -12.42
CA ASN A 100 6.81 -14.10 -12.23
C ASN A 100 6.84 -14.61 -10.78
N CYS A 101 6.01 -14.06 -9.89
CA CYS A 101 6.07 -14.32 -8.45
C CYS A 101 7.45 -14.04 -7.81
N ASP A 102 8.26 -13.19 -8.45
CA ASP A 102 9.60 -12.79 -7.98
C ASP A 102 9.55 -11.70 -6.88
N GLY A 103 8.34 -11.33 -6.46
CA GLY A 103 8.09 -10.36 -5.41
C GLY A 103 6.93 -9.43 -5.72
N TYR A 104 6.97 -8.24 -5.12
CA TYR A 104 5.91 -7.26 -5.16
C TYR A 104 6.42 -5.86 -5.49
N LEU A 105 5.55 -5.02 -6.04
CA LEU A 105 5.72 -3.58 -6.09
C LEU A 105 5.09 -2.98 -4.83
N LEU A 106 5.88 -2.36 -3.96
CA LEU A 106 5.36 -1.52 -2.88
C LEU A 106 5.05 -0.14 -3.46
N VAL A 107 3.76 0.20 -3.53
CA VAL A 107 3.28 1.40 -4.22
C VAL A 107 3.43 2.62 -3.31
N LEU A 108 4.13 3.64 -3.76
CA LEU A 108 4.25 4.93 -3.06
C LEU A 108 3.26 5.96 -3.59
N LYS A 109 3.03 5.96 -4.90
CA LYS A 109 1.96 6.71 -5.57
C LYS A 109 1.60 6.05 -6.91
N ASP A 110 0.46 6.41 -7.47
CA ASP A 110 -0.02 5.92 -8.76
C ASP A 110 -0.36 7.08 -9.70
N ASN A 111 -0.72 6.75 -10.94
CA ASN A 111 -1.13 7.71 -11.94
C ASN A 111 -2.65 7.77 -12.15
N ARG A 112 -3.45 7.32 -11.17
CA ARG A 112 -4.92 7.24 -11.31
C ARG A 112 -5.57 8.61 -11.43
N THR A 113 -4.97 9.63 -10.79
CA THR A 113 -5.47 11.00 -10.83
C THR A 113 -4.32 11.98 -11.05
N PRO A 114 -4.58 13.19 -11.59
CA PRO A 114 -3.56 14.23 -11.65
C PRO A 114 -2.98 14.56 -10.27
N ALA A 115 -3.82 14.54 -9.23
CA ALA A 115 -3.41 14.80 -7.84
C ALA A 115 -2.39 13.76 -7.35
N THR A 116 -2.67 12.47 -7.50
CA THR A 116 -1.75 11.39 -7.10
C THR A 116 -0.46 11.42 -7.93
N THR A 117 -0.57 11.65 -9.24
CA THR A 117 0.58 11.72 -10.16
C THR A 117 1.57 12.82 -9.76
N THR A 118 1.05 14.02 -9.48
CA THR A 118 1.84 15.23 -9.20
C THR A 118 2.25 15.38 -7.73
N THR A 119 1.67 14.57 -6.83
CA THR A 119 2.01 14.56 -5.40
C THR A 119 3.52 14.40 -5.23
N LYS A 120 4.14 15.35 -4.53
CA LYS A 120 5.54 15.27 -4.12
C LYS A 120 5.63 14.41 -2.87
N LEU A 121 6.45 13.38 -2.91
CA LEU A 121 6.77 12.57 -1.74
C LEU A 121 7.92 13.24 -0.98
N ASP A 122 7.88 13.19 0.36
CA ASP A 122 9.01 13.67 1.15
C ASP A 122 10.22 12.75 0.90
N PRO A 123 11.37 13.28 0.43
CA PRO A 123 12.58 12.49 0.24
C PRO A 123 13.03 11.75 1.51
N LYS A 124 12.78 12.30 2.71
CA LYS A 124 13.12 11.68 3.98
C LYS A 124 12.28 10.43 4.23
N ASP A 125 10.99 10.48 3.94
CA ASP A 125 10.10 9.32 4.08
C ASP A 125 10.45 8.24 3.05
N VAL A 126 10.71 8.63 1.80
CA VAL A 126 11.15 7.67 0.76
C VAL A 126 12.46 6.98 1.17
N GLN A 127 13.38 7.74 1.76
CA GLN A 127 14.65 7.23 2.27
C GLN A 127 14.45 6.32 3.48
N GLY A 128 13.60 6.70 4.44
CA GLY A 128 13.28 5.90 5.62
C GLY A 128 12.65 4.56 5.25
N ILE A 129 11.76 4.55 4.24
CA ILE A 129 11.19 3.30 3.69
C ILE A 129 12.29 2.41 3.11
N ARG A 130 13.22 2.98 2.33
CA ARG A 130 14.34 2.24 1.73
C ARG A 130 15.21 1.58 2.80
N GLU A 131 15.52 2.31 3.86
CA GLU A 131 16.33 1.83 4.98
C GLU A 131 15.60 0.75 5.79
N LYS A 132 14.33 1.01 6.16
CA LYS A 132 13.52 0.05 6.92
C LYS A 132 13.35 -1.28 6.20
N LEU A 133 13.22 -1.25 4.88
CA LEU A 133 13.08 -2.44 4.04
C LEU A 133 14.41 -3.03 3.60
N ASN A 134 15.54 -2.45 4.05
CA ASN A 134 16.90 -2.84 3.70
C ASN A 134 17.13 -3.01 2.19
N LEU A 135 16.63 -2.07 1.38
CA LEU A 135 16.64 -2.19 -0.09
C LEU A 135 17.97 -1.80 -0.74
N GLY A 136 19.03 -1.59 0.06
CA GLY A 136 20.33 -1.13 -0.42
C GLY A 136 20.20 0.12 -1.28
N LYS A 137 20.95 0.21 -2.40
CA LYS A 137 20.94 1.38 -3.28
C LYS A 137 19.69 1.51 -4.17
N GLN A 138 18.67 0.67 -3.98
CA GLN A 138 17.45 0.72 -4.80
C GLN A 138 16.76 2.09 -4.65
N ARG A 139 16.33 2.65 -5.77
CA ARG A 139 15.48 3.85 -5.82
C ARG A 139 14.10 3.47 -6.35
N PRO A 140 13.02 4.13 -5.89
CA PRO A 140 11.71 3.89 -6.45
C PRO A 140 11.65 4.41 -7.89
N ARG A 141 10.86 3.75 -8.72
CA ARG A 141 10.69 4.09 -10.15
C ARG A 141 9.24 3.95 -10.55
N TRP A 142 8.84 4.71 -11.57
CA TRP A 142 7.57 4.46 -12.25
C TRP A 142 7.66 3.14 -13.01
N ARG A 143 6.68 2.27 -12.80
CA ARG A 143 6.59 0.94 -13.40
C ARG A 143 5.17 0.69 -13.89
N PRO A 144 4.98 -0.04 -15.00
CA PRO A 144 3.66 -0.46 -15.42
C PRO A 144 3.06 -1.40 -14.36
N ILE A 145 1.75 -1.32 -14.18
CA ILE A 145 1.00 -2.30 -13.40
C ILE A 145 0.86 -3.56 -14.28
N PRO A 146 1.29 -4.74 -13.80
CA PRO A 146 0.99 -5.98 -14.49
C PRO A 146 -0.53 -6.19 -14.49
N LEU A 147 -1.12 -6.19 -15.69
CA LEU A 147 -2.53 -6.45 -15.95
C LEU A 147 -2.76 -7.94 -16.19
#